data_AF-A0A975ITF4-F1
#
_entry.id   AF-A0A975ITF4-F1
#
_cell.length_a   1.000
_cell.length_b   1.000
_cell.length_c   1.000
_cell.angle_alpha   90.00
_cell.angle_beta   90.00
_cell.angle_gamma   90.00
#
_symmetry.space_group_name_H-M   'P 1'
#
loop_
_entity.id
_entity.type
_entity.pdbx_description
1 polymer ?
#
loop_
_entity_poly.entity_id
_entity_poly.type
_entity_poly.pdbx_seq_one_letter_code
_entity_poly.pdbx_strand_id
1 'polypeptide(L)'
;MKRLAKAVALGGAAAAGVLALVVRAPLAEDGSKTTWDGIYTEAQAQRGQAAYTASCMKCHGPQLTGTGEAKPLAGPEFLSSWSGLTMGDLFDRVRTTMPLDAPKSLDAQSYADILAYVLKFNGFPAGQGELDRRAEVLAGVRIEAFKPQARAAPASPVSAAAADTPAGANDAPNPYVTETGFLQLPPGRAMGSTSAVAVDSQGHIWVADRCGANDCAGSTLDPIMEFASDGRFIRAFGGGMLLFPHGLFIDAQDHIWITDGHAAPGKGADVLEFGQDGKLIRTLGKPGVSVAGPDSFAQPNAVLVAPDGTIFVADGHDVERHVARIVKFSPDGRFLTQWGEPGAAAGQMDVPHTLAMDSKGRLFVGDRWNNRVDIYDQNGKLLDAWSQFSRPSGVYIDRNDVLYVSDSESRTPEGYGHHPGWKRGVRVGSAVTGKVTAFIPDTYATPDKTATSGAEGIWVDPHGVIYGGQVGQRAVVRYRLAAH
;
A
#
# COMPACT_ATOMS: atom_id res chain seq x y z
N MET A 1 42.62 -69.81 45.15
CA MET A 1 43.55 -70.80 44.57
C MET A 1 43.76 -70.47 43.10
N LYS A 2 45.04 -70.33 42.68
CA LYS A 2 45.64 -70.51 41.34
C LYS A 2 44.88 -70.01 40.10
N ARG A 3 45.45 -68.99 39.43
CA ARG A 3 46.12 -69.04 38.08
C ARG A 3 45.14 -68.65 36.96
N LEU A 4 45.47 -68.00 35.85
CA LEU A 4 46.70 -67.60 35.16
C LEU A 4 46.32 -66.54 34.10
N ALA A 5 47.28 -65.70 33.69
CA ALA A 5 47.13 -64.59 32.76
C ALA A 5 47.23 -64.95 31.26
N LYS A 6 46.78 -63.99 30.40
CA LYS A 6 47.16 -63.63 29.00
C LYS A 6 45.96 -63.63 28.05
N ALA A 7 45.85 -62.80 27.01
CA ALA A 7 46.44 -61.53 26.58
C ALA A 7 45.60 -61.06 25.37
N VAL A 8 45.41 -59.73 25.28
CA VAL A 8 45.25 -58.85 24.10
C VAL A 8 44.68 -59.42 22.79
N ALA A 9 43.57 -58.85 22.33
CA ALA A 9 43.44 -58.36 20.96
C ALA A 9 42.40 -57.23 20.89
N LEU A 10 42.85 -56.07 20.40
CA LEU A 10 42.00 -54.95 20.00
C LEU A 10 41.09 -55.40 18.84
N GLY A 11 39.81 -55.08 18.95
CA GLY A 11 38.84 -55.21 17.88
C GLY A 11 37.69 -54.24 18.15
N GLY A 12 37.93 -52.96 17.91
CA GLY A 12 36.90 -51.94 17.95
C GLY A 12 35.90 -52.17 16.83
N ALA A 13 34.71 -52.64 17.17
CA ALA A 13 33.55 -52.55 16.30
C ALA A 13 32.96 -51.14 16.49
N ALA A 14 33.32 -50.23 15.59
CA ALA A 14 32.65 -48.96 15.43
C ALA A 14 31.19 -49.25 15.03
N ALA A 15 30.25 -48.86 15.88
CA ALA A 15 28.85 -48.77 15.49
C ALA A 15 28.76 -47.71 14.39
N ALA A 16 28.41 -48.13 13.17
CA ALA A 16 28.07 -47.25 12.07
C ALA A 16 26.78 -46.51 12.42
N GLY A 17 26.91 -45.40 13.14
CA GLY A 17 25.88 -44.37 13.20
C GLY A 17 25.83 -43.70 11.84
N VAL A 18 24.77 -43.97 11.08
CA VAL A 18 24.44 -43.20 9.88
C VAL A 18 24.06 -41.80 10.35
N LEU A 19 25.06 -40.93 10.43
CA LEU A 19 24.86 -39.50 10.56
C LEU A 19 24.37 -39.03 9.19
N ALA A 20 23.06 -38.89 9.03
CA ALA A 20 22.49 -38.20 7.87
C ALA A 20 22.94 -36.74 7.94
N LEU A 21 24.06 -36.42 7.28
CA LEU A 21 24.37 -35.06 6.89
C LEU A 21 23.24 -34.62 5.95
N VAL A 22 22.30 -33.84 6.48
CA VAL A 22 21.50 -32.96 5.64
C VAL A 22 22.47 -31.89 5.18
N VAL A 23 23.13 -32.15 4.04
CA VAL A 23 23.70 -31.09 3.23
C VAL A 23 22.50 -30.25 2.82
N ARG A 24 22.28 -29.12 3.50
CA ARG A 24 21.49 -28.05 2.92
C ARG A 24 22.23 -27.65 1.65
N ALA A 25 21.68 -28.05 0.51
CA ALA A 25 22.01 -27.41 -0.75
C ALA A 25 21.89 -25.89 -0.54
N PRO A 26 22.80 -25.09 -1.12
CA PRO A 26 22.58 -23.66 -1.14
C PRO A 26 21.20 -23.42 -1.77
N LEU A 27 20.40 -22.54 -1.17
CA LEU A 27 19.21 -22.02 -1.83
C LEU A 27 19.67 -21.47 -3.18
N ALA A 28 19.14 -22.05 -4.27
CA ALA A 28 19.40 -21.56 -5.61
C ALA A 28 18.98 -20.08 -5.67
N GLU A 29 19.88 -19.23 -6.15
CA GLU A 29 19.53 -17.87 -6.54
C GLU A 29 18.43 -17.92 -7.60
N ASP A 30 17.48 -16.98 -7.54
CA ASP A 30 16.27 -16.95 -8.34
C ASP A 30 16.60 -16.58 -9.81
N GLY A 31 17.02 -17.57 -10.59
CA GLY A 31 17.46 -17.45 -11.99
C GLY A 31 16.38 -17.79 -13.02
N SER A 32 15.09 -17.66 -12.70
CA SER A 32 14.00 -17.90 -13.65
C SER A 32 13.88 -16.75 -14.66
N LYS A 33 13.73 -17.05 -15.95
CA LYS A 33 13.39 -16.03 -16.95
C LYS A 33 11.94 -15.55 -16.77
N THR A 34 11.61 -14.39 -17.30
CA THR A 34 10.26 -13.82 -17.33
C THR A 34 9.80 -13.55 -18.76
N THR A 35 8.52 -13.27 -18.96
CA THR A 35 8.00 -12.80 -20.25
C THR A 35 8.62 -11.49 -20.73
N TRP A 36 9.29 -10.74 -19.86
CA TRP A 36 10.00 -9.49 -20.19
C TRP A 36 11.43 -9.69 -20.70
N ASP A 37 11.98 -10.89 -20.62
CA ASP A 37 13.35 -11.20 -21.07
C ASP A 37 13.49 -11.42 -22.59
N GLY A 38 12.44 -11.13 -23.37
CA GLY A 38 12.49 -11.34 -24.82
C GLY A 38 12.53 -12.83 -25.18
N ILE A 39 11.56 -13.59 -24.70
CA ILE A 39 11.54 -15.06 -24.79
C ILE A 39 11.04 -15.62 -26.13
N TYR A 40 10.71 -14.76 -27.10
CA TYR A 40 10.23 -15.14 -28.42
C TYR A 40 10.83 -14.23 -29.49
N THR A 41 10.86 -14.66 -30.76
CA THR A 41 11.32 -13.79 -31.87
C THR A 41 10.16 -13.10 -32.57
N GLU A 42 10.43 -11.95 -33.18
CA GLU A 42 9.45 -11.22 -34.00
C GLU A 42 8.92 -12.09 -35.15
N ALA A 43 9.79 -12.89 -35.79
CA ALA A 43 9.41 -13.83 -36.84
C ALA A 43 8.49 -14.93 -36.32
N GLN A 44 8.74 -15.44 -35.11
CA GLN A 44 7.88 -16.43 -34.46
C GLN A 44 6.48 -15.87 -34.17
N ALA A 45 6.39 -14.65 -33.64
CA ALA A 45 5.10 -14.00 -33.40
C ALA A 45 4.33 -13.73 -34.72
N GLN A 46 5.01 -13.45 -35.82
CA GLN A 46 4.38 -13.31 -37.15
C GLN A 46 3.78 -14.64 -37.65
N ARG A 47 4.50 -15.76 -37.51
CA ARG A 47 3.94 -17.10 -37.80
C ARG A 47 2.76 -17.41 -36.88
N GLY A 48 2.88 -17.05 -35.61
CA GLY A 48 1.84 -17.14 -34.60
C GLY A 48 0.57 -16.41 -34.95
N GLN A 49 0.67 -15.21 -35.52
CA GLN A 49 -0.47 -14.43 -35.96
C GLN A 49 -1.25 -15.15 -37.08
N ALA A 50 -0.54 -15.74 -38.04
CA ALA A 50 -1.16 -16.51 -39.11
C ALA A 50 -1.89 -17.75 -38.57
N ALA A 51 -1.25 -18.50 -37.66
CA ALA A 51 -1.84 -19.66 -37.01
C ALA A 51 -3.04 -19.30 -36.11
N TYR A 52 -2.95 -18.19 -35.37
CA TYR A 52 -4.04 -17.66 -34.55
C TYR A 52 -5.25 -17.29 -35.42
N THR A 53 -5.02 -16.63 -36.54
CA THR A 53 -6.06 -16.24 -37.49
C THR A 53 -6.78 -17.47 -38.05
N ALA A 54 -6.03 -18.52 -38.36
CA ALA A 54 -6.58 -19.76 -38.92
C ALA A 54 -7.37 -20.60 -37.89
N SER A 55 -6.93 -20.62 -36.62
CA SER A 55 -7.40 -21.64 -35.66
C SER A 55 -8.05 -21.11 -34.38
N CYS A 56 -7.80 -19.85 -33.99
CA CYS A 56 -8.22 -19.31 -32.69
C CYS A 56 -9.17 -18.09 -32.81
N MET A 57 -9.02 -17.30 -33.87
CA MET A 57 -9.71 -16.02 -34.04
C MET A 57 -11.24 -16.13 -34.03
N LYS A 58 -11.80 -17.26 -34.47
CA LYS A 58 -13.26 -17.48 -34.46
C LYS A 58 -13.87 -17.27 -33.07
N CYS A 59 -13.17 -17.68 -32.02
CA CYS A 59 -13.64 -17.57 -30.63
C CYS A 59 -12.97 -16.44 -29.85
N HIS A 60 -11.72 -16.08 -30.17
CA HIS A 60 -11.00 -15.06 -29.39
C HIS A 60 -11.02 -13.66 -30.04
N GLY A 61 -11.58 -13.54 -31.24
CA GLY A 61 -11.72 -12.27 -31.96
C GLY A 61 -10.41 -11.75 -32.56
N PRO A 62 -10.46 -10.80 -33.49
CA PRO A 62 -9.26 -10.25 -34.12
C PRO A 62 -8.39 -9.43 -33.15
N GLN A 63 -8.97 -8.92 -32.05
CA GLN A 63 -8.29 -8.15 -31.01
C GLN A 63 -7.99 -8.94 -29.73
N LEU A 64 -8.14 -10.27 -29.74
CA LEU A 64 -7.89 -11.14 -28.58
C LEU A 64 -8.78 -10.83 -27.36
N THR A 65 -9.89 -10.12 -27.55
CA THR A 65 -10.81 -9.74 -26.48
C THR A 65 -11.78 -10.84 -26.08
N GLY A 66 -11.80 -11.97 -26.79
CA GLY A 66 -12.81 -13.02 -26.56
C GLY A 66 -14.14 -12.69 -27.24
N THR A 67 -14.85 -13.72 -27.72
CA THR A 67 -16.24 -13.61 -28.19
C THR A 67 -17.11 -14.65 -27.49
N GLY A 68 -18.27 -14.21 -27.00
CA GLY A 68 -19.19 -15.09 -26.25
C GLY A 68 -18.56 -15.63 -24.96
N GLU A 69 -18.42 -16.94 -24.84
CA GLU A 69 -17.89 -17.64 -23.65
C GLU A 69 -16.36 -17.76 -23.64
N ALA A 70 -15.68 -17.43 -24.74
CA ALA A 70 -14.24 -17.52 -24.83
C ALA A 70 -13.58 -16.33 -24.10
N LYS A 71 -12.68 -16.64 -23.16
CA LYS A 71 -11.97 -15.62 -22.37
C LYS A 71 -11.07 -14.73 -23.24
N PRO A 72 -10.84 -13.46 -22.83
CA PRO A 72 -9.82 -12.63 -23.46
C PRO A 72 -8.43 -13.26 -23.34
N LEU A 73 -7.66 -13.17 -24.42
CA LEU A 73 -6.24 -13.54 -24.47
C LEU A 73 -5.34 -12.31 -24.43
N ALA A 74 -5.91 -11.12 -24.25
CA ALA A 74 -5.17 -9.87 -24.12
C ALA A 74 -5.73 -8.97 -23.02
N GLY A 75 -4.89 -8.07 -22.53
CA GLY A 75 -5.26 -7.04 -21.57
C GLY A 75 -5.35 -7.54 -20.13
N PRO A 76 -5.97 -6.74 -19.24
CA PRO A 76 -5.96 -6.98 -17.79
C PRO A 76 -6.53 -8.33 -17.37
N GLU A 77 -7.55 -8.84 -18.07
CA GLU A 77 -8.15 -10.14 -17.76
C GLU A 77 -7.20 -11.32 -18.05
N PHE A 78 -6.45 -11.25 -19.17
CA PHE A 78 -5.39 -12.20 -19.46
C PHE A 78 -4.31 -12.15 -18.37
N LEU A 79 -3.81 -10.95 -18.04
CA LEU A 79 -2.78 -10.79 -17.02
C LEU A 79 -3.26 -11.22 -15.63
N SER A 80 -4.53 -10.98 -15.26
CA SER A 80 -5.10 -11.45 -13.99
C SER A 80 -5.17 -12.98 -13.89
N SER A 81 -5.35 -13.67 -15.03
CA SER A 81 -5.48 -15.12 -15.07
C SER A 81 -4.13 -15.83 -15.10
N TRP A 82 -3.08 -15.15 -15.54
CA TRP A 82 -1.79 -15.77 -15.88
C TRP A 82 -0.58 -15.18 -15.16
N SER A 83 -0.67 -13.98 -14.58
CA SER A 83 0.44 -13.38 -13.84
C SER A 83 0.79 -14.22 -12.60
N GLY A 84 2.07 -14.50 -12.40
CA GLY A 84 2.58 -15.38 -11.36
C GLY A 84 2.57 -16.88 -11.71
N LEU A 85 1.92 -17.27 -12.82
CA LEU A 85 2.04 -18.60 -13.40
C LEU A 85 3.19 -18.65 -14.43
N THR A 86 3.46 -19.83 -14.97
CA THR A 86 4.53 -20.04 -15.94
C THR A 86 4.01 -20.08 -17.37
N MET A 87 4.89 -19.81 -18.34
CA MET A 87 4.58 -20.07 -19.74
C MET A 87 4.31 -21.55 -20.01
N GLY A 88 4.83 -22.45 -19.17
CA GLY A 88 4.52 -23.89 -19.21
C GLY A 88 3.05 -24.15 -18.91
N ASP A 89 2.52 -23.51 -17.87
CA ASP A 89 1.11 -23.62 -17.49
C ASP A 89 0.18 -23.12 -18.60
N LEU A 90 0.52 -21.99 -19.21
CA LEU A 90 -0.22 -21.42 -20.33
C LEU A 90 -0.15 -22.32 -21.57
N PHE A 91 1.04 -22.82 -21.91
CA PHE A 91 1.27 -23.72 -23.04
C PHE A 91 0.47 -25.01 -22.90
N ASP A 92 0.51 -25.65 -21.73
CA ASP A 92 -0.25 -26.87 -21.49
C ASP A 92 -1.75 -26.62 -21.47
N ARG A 93 -2.21 -25.52 -20.86
CA ARG A 93 -3.63 -25.17 -20.85
C ARG A 93 -4.18 -25.03 -22.27
N VAL A 94 -3.54 -24.21 -23.11
CA VAL A 94 -4.02 -23.95 -24.47
C VAL A 94 -4.00 -25.25 -25.29
N ARG A 95 -2.90 -26.00 -25.24
CA ARG A 95 -2.76 -27.24 -26.02
C ARG A 95 -3.73 -28.33 -25.60
N THR A 96 -4.01 -28.48 -24.30
CA THR A 96 -4.81 -29.60 -23.78
C THR A 96 -6.30 -29.32 -23.70
N THR A 97 -6.71 -28.05 -23.76
CA THR A 97 -8.12 -27.67 -23.58
C THR A 97 -8.72 -26.88 -24.72
N MET A 98 -7.92 -26.48 -25.72
CA MET A 98 -8.38 -25.72 -26.87
C MET A 98 -8.01 -26.37 -28.21
N PRO A 99 -8.86 -26.19 -29.24
CA PRO A 99 -10.26 -25.76 -29.14
C PRO A 99 -11.11 -26.81 -28.41
N LEU A 100 -12.24 -26.41 -27.79
CA LEU A 100 -13.06 -27.28 -26.93
C LEU A 100 -13.56 -28.54 -27.64
N ASP A 101 -13.78 -28.48 -28.94
CA ASP A 101 -14.26 -29.56 -29.79
C ASP A 101 -13.12 -30.46 -30.33
N ALA A 102 -11.87 -29.98 -30.31
CA ALA A 102 -10.71 -30.75 -30.77
C ALA A 102 -9.39 -30.33 -30.07
N PRO A 103 -9.21 -30.63 -28.77
CA PRO A 103 -7.97 -30.31 -28.08
C PRO A 103 -6.75 -31.01 -28.71
N LYS A 104 -5.57 -30.38 -28.64
CA LYS A 104 -4.32 -30.86 -29.26
C LYS A 104 -4.39 -31.02 -30.78
N SER A 105 -5.26 -30.28 -31.46
CA SER A 105 -5.41 -30.32 -32.92
C SER A 105 -4.25 -29.69 -33.70
N LEU A 106 -3.41 -28.88 -33.07
CA LEU A 106 -2.18 -28.32 -33.64
C LEU A 106 -0.92 -29.02 -33.10
N ASP A 107 0.19 -28.91 -33.83
CA ASP A 107 1.49 -29.36 -33.31
C ASP A 107 2.05 -28.40 -32.24
N ALA A 108 3.04 -28.87 -31.48
CA ALA A 108 3.63 -28.10 -30.38
C ALA A 108 4.28 -26.79 -30.85
N GLN A 109 4.81 -26.75 -32.08
CA GLN A 109 5.41 -25.55 -32.64
C GLN A 109 4.36 -24.48 -32.93
N SER A 110 3.22 -24.88 -33.49
CA SER A 110 2.10 -23.99 -33.79
C SER A 110 1.53 -23.36 -32.51
N TYR A 111 1.45 -24.12 -31.42
CA TYR A 111 1.06 -23.55 -30.11
C TYR A 111 2.08 -22.55 -29.57
N ALA A 112 3.38 -22.85 -29.67
CA ALA A 112 4.43 -21.92 -29.24
C ALA A 112 4.40 -20.62 -30.07
N ASP A 113 4.22 -20.74 -31.39
CA ASP A 113 4.10 -19.61 -32.29
C ASP A 113 2.86 -18.75 -31.93
N ILE A 114 1.69 -19.36 -31.70
CA ILE A 114 0.48 -18.63 -31.26
C ILE A 114 0.72 -17.90 -29.93
N LEU A 115 1.39 -18.51 -28.97
CA LEU A 115 1.70 -17.86 -27.70
C LEU A 115 2.69 -16.70 -27.86
N ALA A 116 3.68 -16.82 -28.75
CA ALA A 116 4.54 -15.69 -29.10
C ALA A 116 3.74 -14.50 -29.65
N TYR A 117 2.70 -14.77 -30.47
CA TYR A 117 1.79 -13.73 -30.93
C TYR A 117 0.96 -13.11 -29.79
N VAL A 118 0.42 -13.93 -28.88
CA VAL A 118 -0.31 -13.46 -27.69
C VAL A 118 0.58 -12.58 -26.80
N LEU A 119 1.84 -12.98 -26.58
CA LEU A 119 2.80 -12.20 -25.80
C LEU A 119 3.09 -10.85 -26.46
N LYS A 120 3.36 -10.85 -27.78
CA LYS A 120 3.54 -9.61 -28.55
C LYS A 120 2.33 -8.68 -28.44
N PHE A 121 1.12 -9.23 -28.57
CA PHE A 121 -0.11 -8.47 -28.49
C PHE A 121 -0.31 -7.83 -27.10
N ASN A 122 0.15 -8.49 -26.05
CA ASN A 122 0.14 -7.97 -24.67
C ASN A 122 1.33 -7.05 -24.33
N GLY A 123 2.18 -6.69 -25.30
CA GLY A 123 3.24 -5.71 -25.13
C GLY A 123 4.54 -6.25 -24.50
N PHE A 124 4.67 -7.57 -24.37
CA PHE A 124 5.95 -8.18 -23.99
C PHE A 124 6.97 -8.02 -25.14
N PRO A 125 8.26 -7.78 -24.84
CA PRO A 125 9.26 -7.56 -25.88
C PRO A 125 9.63 -8.86 -26.59
N ALA A 126 9.95 -8.77 -27.88
CA ALA A 126 10.65 -9.84 -28.59
C ALA A 126 12.14 -9.84 -28.21
N GLY A 127 12.79 -11.00 -28.25
CA GLY A 127 14.23 -11.17 -28.11
C GLY A 127 14.83 -12.00 -29.23
N GLN A 128 15.99 -12.60 -28.95
CA GLN A 128 16.82 -13.26 -29.96
C GLN A 128 16.55 -14.77 -30.11
N GLY A 129 15.86 -15.38 -29.15
CA GLY A 129 15.54 -16.81 -29.13
C GLY A 129 14.05 -17.06 -29.41
N GLU A 130 13.74 -18.18 -30.06
CA GLU A 130 12.35 -18.63 -30.17
C GLU A 130 11.85 -19.16 -28.83
N LEU A 131 10.57 -18.91 -28.55
CA LEU A 131 9.82 -19.52 -27.44
C LEU A 131 9.84 -21.03 -27.62
N ASP A 132 10.30 -21.75 -26.59
CA ASP A 132 10.42 -23.20 -26.63
C ASP A 132 9.04 -23.86 -26.82
N ARG A 133 9.01 -25.05 -27.40
CA ARG A 133 7.80 -25.84 -27.69
C ARG A 133 7.53 -26.93 -26.66
N ARG A 134 8.27 -26.93 -25.56
CA ARG A 134 8.25 -27.93 -24.49
C ARG A 134 7.79 -27.30 -23.18
N ALA A 135 6.75 -27.85 -22.58
CA ALA A 135 6.16 -27.34 -21.35
C ALA A 135 7.18 -27.35 -20.19
N GLU A 136 8.04 -28.36 -20.12
CA GLU A 136 9.06 -28.50 -19.08
C GLU A 136 10.14 -27.41 -19.13
N VAL A 137 10.42 -26.85 -20.31
CA VAL A 137 11.35 -25.71 -20.47
C VAL A 137 10.64 -24.40 -20.16
N LEU A 138 9.40 -24.27 -20.62
CA LEU A 138 8.57 -23.08 -20.39
C LEU A 138 8.13 -22.92 -18.92
N ALA A 139 8.14 -24.00 -18.13
CA ALA A 139 7.94 -23.94 -16.68
C ALA A 139 8.99 -23.09 -15.95
N GLY A 140 10.17 -22.89 -16.55
CA GLY A 140 11.20 -21.99 -16.03
C GLY A 140 11.01 -20.51 -16.40
N VAL A 141 9.89 -20.16 -17.07
CA VAL A 141 9.59 -18.81 -17.54
C VAL A 141 8.32 -18.30 -16.88
N ARG A 142 8.43 -17.28 -16.03
CA ARG A 142 7.28 -16.67 -15.34
C ARG A 142 6.58 -15.63 -16.20
N ILE A 143 5.24 -15.60 -16.13
CA ILE A 143 4.42 -14.55 -16.72
C ILE A 143 4.29 -13.44 -15.69
N GLU A 144 4.76 -12.24 -16.02
CA GLU A 144 4.70 -11.08 -15.12
C GLU A 144 3.90 -9.96 -15.76
N ALA A 145 2.84 -9.49 -15.11
CA ALA A 145 1.99 -8.44 -15.66
C ALA A 145 2.70 -7.10 -15.89
N PHE A 146 3.79 -6.83 -15.16
CA PHE A 146 4.47 -5.55 -15.16
C PHE A 146 5.91 -5.68 -15.58
N LYS A 147 6.36 -4.75 -16.42
CA LYS A 147 7.74 -4.69 -16.93
C LYS A 147 8.70 -4.47 -15.76
N PRO A 148 9.67 -5.38 -15.51
CA PRO A 148 10.77 -5.13 -14.60
C PRO A 148 11.47 -3.85 -15.03
N GLN A 149 11.50 -2.85 -14.17
CA GLN A 149 12.20 -1.61 -14.47
C GLN A 149 13.69 -1.90 -14.60
N ALA A 150 14.32 -1.40 -15.66
CA ALA A 150 15.76 -1.56 -15.87
C ALA A 150 16.50 -0.98 -14.67
N ARG A 151 17.26 -1.83 -13.97
CA ARG A 151 18.15 -1.46 -12.87
C ARG A 151 19.06 -0.32 -13.32
N ALA A 152 18.78 0.91 -12.87
CA ALA A 152 19.80 1.93 -12.78
C ALA A 152 20.87 1.42 -11.80
N ALA A 153 22.15 1.69 -12.09
CA ALA A 153 23.27 1.28 -11.24
C ALA A 153 22.98 1.63 -9.77
N PRO A 154 23.29 0.73 -8.82
CA PRO A 154 22.91 0.94 -7.43
C PRO A 154 23.59 2.20 -6.91
N ALA A 155 22.76 3.19 -6.55
CA ALA A 155 23.15 4.06 -5.44
C ALA A 155 23.39 3.15 -4.24
N SER A 156 24.42 3.46 -3.45
CA SER A 156 24.79 2.72 -2.24
C SER A 156 23.54 2.30 -1.47
N PRO A 157 23.49 1.04 -0.97
CA PRO A 157 22.32 0.58 -0.25
C PRO A 157 22.08 1.55 0.90
N VAL A 158 20.94 2.25 0.87
CA VAL A 158 20.32 2.72 2.10
C VAL A 158 19.98 1.42 2.80
N SER A 159 20.83 1.05 3.76
CA SER A 159 20.63 -0.16 4.55
C SER A 159 19.22 -0.09 5.10
N ALA A 160 18.38 -1.06 4.72
CA ALA A 160 17.24 -1.42 5.55
C ALA A 160 17.84 -1.85 6.89
N ALA A 161 17.93 -0.92 7.83
CA ALA A 161 18.36 -1.24 9.17
C ALA A 161 17.37 -2.26 9.71
N ALA A 162 17.91 -3.39 10.18
CA ALA A 162 17.16 -4.35 10.97
C ALA A 162 16.41 -3.59 12.08
N ALA A 163 15.21 -4.07 12.40
CA ALA A 163 14.33 -3.56 13.43
C ALA A 163 14.98 -3.66 14.82
N ASP A 164 15.89 -2.75 15.13
CA ASP A 164 16.21 -2.38 16.51
C ASP A 164 15.26 -1.25 16.89
N THR A 165 14.51 -1.43 17.99
CA THR A 165 13.87 -0.29 18.66
C THR A 165 14.97 0.75 18.90
N PRO A 166 14.94 1.95 18.28
CA PRO A 166 15.96 2.94 18.53
C PRO A 166 15.91 3.25 20.02
N ALA A 167 17.03 2.98 20.70
CA ALA A 167 17.17 3.24 22.13
C ALA A 167 16.65 4.66 22.43
N GLY A 168 15.59 4.75 23.24
CA GLY A 168 15.02 6.02 23.71
C GLY A 168 13.79 6.54 22.96
N ALA A 169 13.34 5.98 21.83
CA ALA A 169 12.16 6.49 21.13
C ALA A 169 10.85 6.32 21.94
N ASN A 170 10.71 5.20 22.67
CA ASN A 170 9.58 4.94 23.58
C ASN A 170 9.70 5.65 24.95
N ASP A 171 10.89 6.19 25.25
CA ASP A 171 11.24 6.75 26.55
C ASP A 171 11.57 8.25 26.45
N ALA A 172 11.31 8.85 25.28
CA ALA A 172 11.43 10.28 25.07
C ALA A 172 10.46 11.02 26.01
N PRO A 173 10.82 12.25 26.47
CA PRO A 173 9.98 13.00 27.40
C PRO A 173 8.60 13.29 26.80
N ASN A 174 7.59 13.40 27.67
CA ASN A 174 6.27 13.87 27.29
C ASN A 174 6.04 15.30 27.82
N PRO A 175 6.21 16.35 26.99
CA PRO A 175 5.91 17.72 27.40
C PRO A 175 4.42 18.08 27.21
N TYR A 176 3.56 17.14 26.81
CA TYR A 176 2.16 17.41 26.46
C TYR A 176 1.17 16.91 27.51
N VAL A 177 0.08 17.66 27.66
CA VAL A 177 -1.12 17.27 28.39
C VAL A 177 -2.20 16.89 27.37
N THR A 178 -2.79 15.71 27.57
CA THR A 178 -3.90 15.21 26.75
C THR A 178 -5.23 15.74 27.26
N GLU A 179 -6.05 16.24 26.35
CA GLU A 179 -7.42 16.66 26.62
C GLU A 179 -8.40 15.91 25.72
N THR A 180 -9.41 15.33 26.33
CA THR A 180 -10.44 14.51 25.69
C THR A 180 -11.82 15.12 25.92
N GLY A 181 -12.78 14.89 25.01
CA GLY A 181 -14.17 15.29 25.21
C GLY A 181 -14.42 16.80 25.14
N PHE A 182 -13.49 17.56 24.54
CA PHE A 182 -13.62 19.01 24.38
C PHE A 182 -14.56 19.39 23.21
N LEU A 183 -14.73 18.51 22.22
CA LEU A 183 -15.68 18.72 21.12
C LEU A 183 -17.12 18.54 21.60
N GLN A 184 -17.94 19.56 21.39
CA GLN A 184 -19.35 19.60 21.76
C GLN A 184 -20.20 19.18 20.55
N LEU A 185 -20.54 17.90 20.45
CA LEU A 185 -21.40 17.41 19.36
C LEU A 185 -22.81 17.99 19.43
N PRO A 186 -23.51 18.14 18.29
CA PRO A 186 -24.91 18.57 18.30
C PRO A 186 -25.79 17.54 19.03
N PRO A 187 -26.92 17.97 19.64
CA PRO A 187 -27.79 17.08 20.42
C PRO A 187 -28.22 15.84 19.62
N GLY A 188 -28.07 14.66 20.23
CA GLY A 188 -28.43 13.38 19.60
C GLY A 188 -27.40 12.83 18.60
N ARG A 189 -26.27 13.52 18.37
CA ARG A 189 -25.17 13.02 17.53
C ARG A 189 -24.13 12.29 18.36
N ALA A 190 -23.83 11.05 17.98
CA ALA A 190 -22.64 10.33 18.42
C ALA A 190 -21.51 10.50 17.40
N MET A 191 -20.27 10.56 17.88
CA MET A 191 -19.07 10.54 17.02
C MET A 191 -18.85 9.12 16.50
N GLY A 192 -18.58 8.99 15.20
CA GLY A 192 -18.13 7.76 14.57
C GLY A 192 -16.62 7.58 14.70
N SER A 193 -16.12 6.45 14.23
CA SER A 193 -14.69 6.27 14.00
C SER A 193 -14.18 7.41 13.12
N THR A 194 -13.03 7.99 13.45
CA THR A 194 -12.42 9.03 12.63
C THR A 194 -10.90 9.00 12.71
N SER A 195 -10.28 9.09 11.54
CA SER A 195 -8.88 9.48 11.32
C SER A 195 -8.79 10.87 10.68
N ALA A 196 -9.91 11.41 10.18
CA ALA A 196 -9.97 12.63 9.41
C ALA A 196 -10.17 13.84 10.35
N VAL A 197 -9.07 14.47 10.75
CA VAL A 197 -9.06 15.73 11.51
C VAL A 197 -8.05 16.71 10.92
N ALA A 198 -8.42 17.98 10.83
CA ALA A 198 -7.52 19.08 10.49
C ALA A 198 -7.99 20.40 11.08
N VAL A 199 -7.15 21.43 10.98
CA VAL A 199 -7.46 22.79 11.41
C VAL A 199 -7.19 23.75 10.26
N ASP A 200 -8.14 24.65 9.99
CA ASP A 200 -8.01 25.66 8.94
C ASP A 200 -7.26 26.92 9.39
N SER A 201 -7.09 27.88 8.47
CA SER A 201 -6.38 29.13 8.74
C SER A 201 -7.04 30.02 9.80
N GLN A 202 -8.33 29.81 10.09
CA GLN A 202 -9.09 30.54 11.11
C GLN A 202 -9.06 29.82 12.47
N GLY A 203 -8.45 28.64 12.55
CA GLY A 203 -8.40 27.82 13.74
C GLY A 203 -9.67 27.00 13.96
N HIS A 204 -10.56 26.89 12.98
CA HIS A 204 -11.69 25.96 13.07
C HIS A 204 -11.19 24.53 12.88
N ILE A 205 -11.76 23.63 13.67
CA ILE A 205 -11.42 22.21 13.68
C ILE A 205 -12.42 21.49 12.79
N TRP A 206 -11.89 20.79 11.79
CA TRP A 206 -12.64 20.02 10.83
C TRP A 206 -12.48 18.54 11.12
N VAL A 207 -13.60 17.83 11.18
CA VAL A 207 -13.64 16.39 11.43
C VAL A 207 -14.53 15.73 10.40
N ALA A 208 -14.06 14.69 9.72
CA ALA A 208 -14.94 13.79 8.99
C ALA A 208 -15.04 12.47 9.76
N ASP A 209 -16.22 12.16 10.28
CA ASP A 209 -16.47 10.92 11.00
C ASP A 209 -17.13 9.88 10.10
N ARG A 210 -17.11 8.62 10.54
CA ARG A 210 -17.82 7.53 9.85
C ARG A 210 -19.26 7.42 10.36
N CYS A 211 -19.97 8.55 10.32
CA CYS A 211 -21.41 8.67 10.57
C CYS A 211 -21.90 8.07 11.90
N GLY A 212 -21.17 8.28 13.00
CA GLY A 212 -21.55 7.71 14.31
C GLY A 212 -21.27 6.20 14.46
N ALA A 213 -20.77 5.57 13.40
CA ALA A 213 -20.44 4.16 13.31
C ALA A 213 -18.98 3.99 12.85
N ASN A 214 -18.68 2.94 12.09
CA ASN A 214 -17.38 2.75 11.44
C ASN A 214 -17.48 2.76 9.91
N ASP A 215 -18.63 3.19 9.38
CA ASP A 215 -18.90 3.37 7.96
C ASP A 215 -20.18 4.23 7.80
N CYS A 216 -20.32 4.93 6.68
CA CYS A 216 -21.44 5.80 6.33
C CYS A 216 -22.45 5.18 5.36
N ALA A 217 -22.28 3.93 4.93
CA ALA A 217 -23.22 3.26 4.02
C ALA A 217 -24.63 3.23 4.61
N GLY A 218 -25.59 3.75 3.83
CA GLY A 218 -26.99 3.86 4.23
C GLY A 218 -27.30 4.96 5.25
N SER A 219 -26.29 5.71 5.72
CA SER A 219 -26.48 6.83 6.62
C SER A 219 -26.89 8.10 5.87
N THR A 220 -27.72 8.91 6.52
CA THR A 220 -28.06 10.29 6.11
C THR A 220 -27.39 11.35 6.98
N LEU A 221 -26.63 10.95 8.00
CA LEU A 221 -25.90 11.87 8.86
C LEU A 221 -24.85 12.61 8.04
N ASP A 222 -24.73 13.90 8.30
CA ASP A 222 -23.62 14.73 7.82
C ASP A 222 -22.32 14.29 8.51
N PRO A 223 -21.35 13.72 7.78
CA PRO A 223 -20.11 13.22 8.37
C PRO A 223 -19.06 14.31 8.55
N ILE A 224 -19.11 15.39 7.77
CA ILE A 224 -18.15 16.49 7.82
C ILE A 224 -18.67 17.53 8.80
N MET A 225 -17.97 17.72 9.90
CA MET A 225 -18.34 18.61 10.99
C MET A 225 -17.28 19.69 11.18
N GLU A 226 -17.75 20.91 11.40
CA GLU A 226 -16.93 22.09 11.71
C GLU A 226 -17.14 22.48 13.18
N PHE A 227 -16.04 22.74 13.89
CA PHE A 227 -16.04 23.20 15.26
C PHE A 227 -15.17 24.44 15.40
N ALA A 228 -15.52 25.34 16.32
CA ALA A 228 -14.62 26.40 16.74
C ALA A 228 -13.40 25.82 17.48
N SER A 229 -12.34 26.60 17.63
CA SER A 229 -11.10 26.20 18.32
C SER A 229 -11.31 25.79 19.79
N ASP A 230 -12.39 26.27 20.42
CA ASP A 230 -12.81 25.88 21.77
C ASP A 230 -13.58 24.56 21.82
N GLY A 231 -13.93 23.98 20.67
CA GLY A 231 -14.65 22.73 20.50
C GLY A 231 -16.17 22.88 20.34
N ARG A 232 -16.71 24.10 20.33
CA ARG A 232 -18.14 24.34 20.07
C ARG A 232 -18.49 24.00 18.62
N PHE A 233 -19.51 23.17 18.42
CA PHE A 233 -20.04 22.86 17.09
C PHE A 233 -20.52 24.11 16.35
N ILE A 234 -20.19 24.19 15.06
CA ILE A 234 -20.62 25.26 14.16
C ILE A 234 -21.69 24.73 13.21
N ARG A 235 -21.36 23.68 12.42
CA ARG A 235 -22.27 23.05 11.47
C ARG A 235 -21.73 21.70 10.98
N ALA A 236 -22.54 21.01 10.19
CA ALA A 236 -22.16 19.79 9.48
C ALA A 236 -22.73 19.78 8.06
N PHE A 237 -22.10 19.03 7.16
CA PHE A 237 -22.60 18.72 5.81
C PHE A 237 -22.06 17.38 5.30
N GLY A 238 -22.42 17.00 4.08
CA GLY A 238 -21.89 15.81 3.38
C GLY A 238 -22.75 14.55 3.52
N GLY A 239 -23.96 14.66 4.09
CA GLY A 239 -24.88 13.55 4.26
C GLY A 239 -25.15 12.79 2.96
N GLY A 240 -24.91 11.48 2.99
CA GLY A 240 -25.09 10.60 1.83
C GLY A 240 -24.04 10.74 0.73
N MET A 241 -23.04 11.62 0.87
CA MET A 241 -21.98 11.81 -0.13
C MET A 241 -20.80 10.86 0.02
N LEU A 242 -20.50 10.43 1.26
CA LEU A 242 -19.34 9.63 1.61
C LEU A 242 -19.74 8.23 2.13
N LEU A 243 -18.86 7.24 1.97
CA LEU A 243 -18.98 5.89 2.55
C LEU A 243 -18.01 5.68 3.70
N PHE A 244 -16.74 6.00 3.49
CA PHE A 244 -15.68 5.77 4.45
C PHE A 244 -14.69 6.93 4.43
N PRO A 245 -15.07 8.09 5.00
CA PRO A 245 -14.14 9.19 5.23
C PRO A 245 -12.91 8.67 5.98
N HIS A 246 -11.74 8.93 5.41
CA HIS A 246 -10.48 8.39 5.92
C HIS A 246 -9.43 9.48 6.18
N GLY A 247 -8.71 9.94 5.15
CA GLY A 247 -7.80 11.07 5.25
C GLY A 247 -8.55 12.39 5.09
N LEU A 248 -8.12 13.44 5.80
CA LEU A 248 -8.60 14.81 5.64
C LEU A 248 -7.40 15.76 5.60
N PHE A 249 -7.41 16.68 4.64
CA PHE A 249 -6.39 17.69 4.46
C PHE A 249 -7.04 19.05 4.19
N ILE A 250 -6.47 20.11 4.77
CA ILE A 250 -6.85 21.49 4.48
C ILE A 250 -5.73 22.13 3.68
N ASP A 251 -6.02 22.63 2.48
CA ASP A 251 -5.03 23.30 1.65
C ASP A 251 -4.87 24.79 1.98
N ALA A 252 -3.98 25.48 1.24
CA ALA A 252 -3.69 26.89 1.47
C ALA A 252 -4.86 27.84 1.12
N GLN A 253 -5.94 27.33 0.52
CA GLN A 253 -7.18 28.06 0.23
C GLN A 253 -8.29 27.72 1.23
N ASP A 254 -7.97 26.98 2.30
CA ASP A 254 -8.91 26.38 3.23
C ASP A 254 -9.93 25.43 2.57
N HIS A 255 -9.63 24.86 1.40
CA HIS A 255 -10.46 23.80 0.85
C HIS A 255 -10.25 22.50 1.65
N ILE A 256 -11.33 21.75 1.79
CA ILE A 256 -11.39 20.53 2.58
C ILE A 256 -11.30 19.35 1.63
N TRP A 257 -10.20 18.61 1.70
CA TRP A 257 -9.94 17.43 0.91
C TRP A 257 -10.18 16.18 1.75
N ILE A 258 -10.99 15.24 1.27
CA ILE A 258 -11.32 14.01 1.98
C ILE A 258 -11.14 12.82 1.04
N THR A 259 -10.44 11.78 1.47
CA THR A 259 -10.42 10.49 0.76
C THR A 259 -11.57 9.60 1.23
N ASP A 260 -12.31 9.02 0.31
CA ASP A 260 -13.36 8.04 0.58
C ASP A 260 -12.88 6.62 0.25
N GLY A 261 -12.52 5.87 1.28
CA GLY A 261 -11.80 4.60 1.13
C GLY A 261 -12.65 3.41 0.69
N HIS A 262 -13.98 3.48 0.80
CA HIS A 262 -14.89 2.39 0.41
C HIS A 262 -15.63 2.73 -0.88
N ALA A 263 -16.20 1.72 -1.53
CA ALA A 263 -16.93 1.90 -2.78
C ALA A 263 -18.30 1.24 -2.74
N ALA A 264 -19.27 1.92 -3.35
CA ALA A 264 -20.59 1.41 -3.71
C ALA A 264 -20.93 1.94 -5.12
N PRO A 265 -21.94 1.41 -5.81
CA PRO A 265 -22.30 1.89 -7.15
C PRO A 265 -22.46 3.43 -7.20
N GLY A 266 -21.60 4.09 -7.96
CA GLY A 266 -21.60 5.55 -8.14
C GLY A 266 -21.10 6.38 -6.95
N LYS A 267 -20.42 5.79 -5.96
CA LYS A 267 -19.95 6.50 -4.75
C LYS A 267 -18.69 5.90 -4.15
N GLY A 268 -17.77 6.76 -3.71
CA GLY A 268 -16.57 6.39 -2.99
C GLY A 268 -15.48 5.78 -3.87
N ALA A 269 -14.37 5.34 -3.28
CA ALA A 269 -13.10 5.09 -3.97
C ALA A 269 -12.64 6.32 -4.78
N ASP A 270 -12.81 7.49 -4.17
CA ASP A 270 -12.57 8.81 -4.73
C ASP A 270 -11.96 9.75 -3.68
N VAL A 271 -11.56 10.94 -4.15
CA VAL A 271 -11.12 12.04 -3.29
C VAL A 271 -11.99 13.25 -3.60
N LEU A 272 -12.60 13.82 -2.57
CA LEU A 272 -13.54 14.93 -2.68
C LEU A 272 -12.90 16.21 -2.14
N GLU A 273 -13.00 17.29 -2.91
CA GLU A 273 -12.61 18.64 -2.50
C GLU A 273 -13.86 19.49 -2.28
N PHE A 274 -13.97 20.09 -1.11
CA PHE A 274 -15.06 20.98 -0.75
C PHE A 274 -14.55 22.38 -0.47
N GLY A 275 -15.34 23.38 -0.84
CA GLY A 275 -15.16 24.71 -0.27
C GLY A 275 -15.58 24.69 1.20
N GLN A 276 -15.11 25.65 1.99
CA GLN A 276 -15.57 25.79 3.37
C GLN A 276 -17.10 25.96 3.43
N ASP A 277 -17.76 26.51 2.41
CA ASP A 277 -19.23 26.60 2.39
C ASP A 277 -19.96 25.24 2.29
N GLY A 278 -19.22 24.14 2.17
CA GLY A 278 -19.73 22.77 2.06
C GLY A 278 -20.10 22.34 0.65
N LYS A 279 -19.87 23.19 -0.36
CA LYS A 279 -20.09 22.82 -1.75
C LYS A 279 -18.94 21.97 -2.26
N LEU A 280 -19.27 20.88 -2.94
CA LEU A 280 -18.30 20.07 -3.66
C LEU A 280 -17.73 20.88 -4.83
N ILE A 281 -16.41 21.07 -4.83
CA ILE A 281 -15.66 21.73 -5.90
C ILE A 281 -15.25 20.71 -6.94
N ARG A 282 -14.74 19.56 -6.50
CA ARG A 282 -14.14 18.56 -7.39
C ARG A 282 -14.15 17.16 -6.78
N THR A 283 -14.14 16.18 -7.68
CA THR A 283 -13.92 14.76 -7.38
C THR A 283 -12.74 14.28 -8.21
N LEU A 284 -11.75 13.67 -7.56
CA LEU A 284 -10.71 12.88 -8.21
C LEU A 284 -11.07 11.40 -8.12
N GLY A 285 -10.78 10.64 -9.18
CA GLY A 285 -11.16 9.24 -9.27
C GLY A 285 -12.50 9.03 -9.98
N LYS A 286 -12.98 7.79 -9.96
CA LYS A 286 -14.26 7.38 -10.56
C LYS A 286 -15.15 6.82 -9.45
N PRO A 287 -16.15 7.57 -8.97
CA PRO A 287 -17.01 7.14 -7.88
C PRO A 287 -17.59 5.72 -8.10
N GLY A 288 -17.34 4.84 -7.14
CA GLY A 288 -17.76 3.44 -7.16
C GLY A 288 -16.85 2.48 -7.92
N VAL A 289 -15.78 2.98 -8.56
CA VAL A 289 -14.80 2.15 -9.28
C VAL A 289 -13.57 1.94 -8.41
N SER A 290 -13.60 0.87 -7.62
CA SER A 290 -12.52 0.51 -6.68
C SER A 290 -11.42 -0.32 -7.32
N VAL A 291 -10.79 0.22 -8.37
CA VAL A 291 -9.70 -0.42 -9.12
C VAL A 291 -8.58 0.59 -9.32
N ALA A 292 -7.34 0.19 -9.07
CA ALA A 292 -6.18 1.05 -9.27
C ALA A 292 -6.00 1.38 -10.75
N GLY A 293 -6.07 2.66 -11.09
CA GLY A 293 -5.80 3.18 -12.43
C GLY A 293 -5.31 4.63 -12.40
N PRO A 294 -5.01 5.25 -13.56
CA PRO A 294 -4.62 6.66 -13.62
C PRO A 294 -5.72 7.63 -13.13
N ASP A 295 -6.98 7.23 -13.28
CA ASP A 295 -8.16 8.05 -12.96
C ASP A 295 -9.17 7.31 -12.05
N SER A 296 -8.70 6.29 -11.33
CA SER A 296 -9.48 5.52 -10.35
C SER A 296 -8.59 5.01 -9.23
N PHE A 297 -9.18 4.77 -8.06
CA PHE A 297 -8.46 4.37 -6.84
C PHE A 297 -8.93 3.01 -6.33
N ALA A 298 -8.09 2.33 -5.58
CA ALA A 298 -8.40 1.11 -4.85
C ALA A 298 -8.20 1.35 -3.35
N GLN A 299 -9.18 2.02 -2.75
CA GLN A 299 -9.20 2.47 -1.35
C GLN A 299 -8.17 3.58 -1.06
N PRO A 300 -8.43 4.81 -1.57
CA PRO A 300 -7.60 5.95 -1.23
C PRO A 300 -7.81 6.31 0.24
N ASN A 301 -6.72 6.65 0.93
CA ASN A 301 -6.74 6.82 2.38
C ASN A 301 -5.98 8.05 2.88
N ALA A 302 -5.20 8.72 2.02
CA ALA A 302 -4.62 10.02 2.34
C ALA A 302 -4.51 10.90 1.09
N VAL A 303 -4.60 12.21 1.30
CA VAL A 303 -4.43 13.24 0.28
C VAL A 303 -3.57 14.38 0.84
N LEU A 304 -2.71 14.95 0.01
CA LEU A 304 -1.92 16.13 0.31
C LEU A 304 -1.87 17.04 -0.92
N VAL A 305 -2.05 18.34 -0.71
CA VAL A 305 -1.88 19.37 -1.75
C VAL A 305 -0.61 20.17 -1.43
N ALA A 306 0.34 20.15 -2.36
CA ALA A 306 1.58 20.90 -2.25
C ALA A 306 1.35 22.41 -2.48
N PRO A 307 2.30 23.28 -2.09
CA PRO A 307 2.14 24.74 -2.27
C PRO A 307 1.94 25.21 -3.71
N ASP A 308 2.38 24.44 -4.71
CA ASP A 308 2.16 24.72 -6.13
C ASP A 308 0.81 24.18 -6.66
N GLY A 309 0.00 23.60 -5.78
CA GLY A 309 -1.28 22.97 -6.09
C GLY A 309 -1.17 21.52 -6.56
N THR A 310 0.04 20.94 -6.68
CA THR A 310 0.21 19.53 -7.04
C THR A 310 -0.42 18.65 -5.97
N ILE A 311 -1.19 17.65 -6.40
CA ILE A 311 -1.97 16.79 -5.49
C ILE A 311 -1.32 15.40 -5.44
N PHE A 312 -1.14 14.87 -4.24
CA PHE A 312 -0.65 13.52 -3.98
C PHE A 312 -1.73 12.75 -3.24
N VAL A 313 -2.03 11.54 -3.71
CA VAL A 313 -2.99 10.63 -3.10
C VAL A 313 -2.29 9.32 -2.78
N ALA A 314 -2.41 8.85 -1.54
CA ALA A 314 -2.01 7.51 -1.17
C ALA A 314 -3.18 6.56 -1.40
N ASP A 315 -2.92 5.50 -2.16
CA ASP A 315 -3.92 4.54 -2.63
C ASP A 315 -3.48 3.12 -2.29
N GLY A 316 -4.34 2.41 -1.55
CA GLY A 316 -4.06 1.06 -1.07
C GLY A 316 -4.15 0.93 0.45
N HIS A 317 -5.37 0.90 0.99
CA HIS A 317 -5.59 0.79 2.44
C HIS A 317 -5.57 -0.66 2.97
N ASP A 318 -5.82 -1.66 2.11
CA ASP A 318 -5.91 -3.08 2.47
C ASP A 318 -4.85 -3.91 1.72
N VAL A 319 -4.06 -4.67 2.49
CA VAL A 319 -3.01 -5.55 1.97
C VAL A 319 -3.54 -6.62 1.01
N GLU A 320 -4.78 -7.07 1.20
CA GLU A 320 -5.38 -8.12 0.38
C GLU A 320 -5.68 -7.65 -1.05
N ARG A 321 -5.71 -6.33 -1.28
CA ARG A 321 -5.95 -5.77 -2.61
C ARG A 321 -4.72 -5.69 -3.49
N HIS A 322 -3.53 -5.92 -2.92
CA HIS A 322 -2.26 -5.83 -3.64
C HIS A 322 -2.11 -4.50 -4.41
N VAL A 323 -2.57 -3.41 -3.80
CA VAL A 323 -2.37 -2.04 -4.28
C VAL A 323 -1.67 -1.27 -3.18
N ALA A 324 -0.55 -0.63 -3.52
CA ALA A 324 0.19 0.23 -2.61
C ALA A 324 0.98 1.23 -3.46
N ARG A 325 0.42 2.43 -3.65
CA ARG A 325 1.01 3.45 -4.54
C ARG A 325 0.72 4.86 -4.07
N ILE A 326 1.56 5.78 -4.51
CA ILE A 326 1.30 7.21 -4.51
C ILE A 326 0.91 7.63 -5.92
N VAL A 327 -0.20 8.35 -6.05
CA VAL A 327 -0.69 8.91 -7.31
C VAL A 327 -0.54 10.42 -7.27
N LYS A 328 0.06 10.99 -8.32
CA LYS A 328 0.32 12.42 -8.43
C LYS A 328 -0.56 13.04 -9.52
N PHE A 329 -1.24 14.13 -9.19
CA PHE A 329 -2.08 14.91 -10.10
C PHE A 329 -1.59 16.36 -10.19
N SER A 330 -1.88 17.02 -11.31
CA SER A 330 -1.70 18.47 -11.43
C SER A 330 -2.77 19.24 -10.64
N PRO A 331 -2.60 20.55 -10.46
CA PRO A 331 -3.56 21.38 -9.72
C PRO A 331 -4.98 21.38 -10.27
N ASP A 332 -5.18 21.00 -11.54
CA ASP A 332 -6.47 20.85 -12.20
C ASP A 332 -7.06 19.42 -12.08
N GLY A 333 -6.36 18.49 -11.42
CA GLY A 333 -6.81 17.11 -11.19
C GLY A 333 -6.47 16.13 -12.30
N ARG A 334 -5.62 16.50 -13.28
CA ARG A 334 -5.15 15.56 -14.31
C ARG A 334 -4.02 14.68 -13.77
N PHE A 335 -4.10 13.38 -14.04
CA PHE A 335 -3.05 12.43 -13.70
C PHE A 335 -1.69 12.85 -14.30
N LEU A 336 -0.64 12.80 -13.49
CA LEU A 336 0.74 13.07 -13.89
C LEU A 336 1.58 11.80 -13.91
N THR A 337 1.66 11.13 -12.75
CA THR A 337 2.48 9.94 -12.57
C THR A 337 2.03 9.16 -11.33
N GLN A 338 2.59 7.97 -11.14
CA GLN A 338 2.47 7.19 -9.91
C GLN A 338 3.77 6.44 -9.62
N TRP A 339 3.97 6.04 -8.38
CA TRP A 339 5.05 5.14 -7.96
C TRP A 339 4.64 4.33 -6.73
N GLY A 340 5.44 3.33 -6.39
CA GLY A 340 5.14 2.35 -5.35
C GLY A 340 4.50 1.09 -5.94
N GLU A 341 4.80 -0.02 -5.28
CA GLU A 341 4.19 -1.33 -5.50
C GLU A 341 4.19 -2.09 -4.16
N PRO A 342 3.29 -3.06 -3.95
CA PRO A 342 3.24 -3.85 -2.73
C PRO A 342 4.56 -4.54 -2.43
N GLY A 343 5.05 -4.38 -1.20
CA GLY A 343 6.23 -5.09 -0.70
C GLY A 343 7.02 -4.28 0.32
N ALA A 344 8.13 -4.86 0.76
CA ALA A 344 8.97 -4.28 1.82
C ALA A 344 10.35 -3.82 1.32
N ALA A 345 10.72 -4.09 0.07
CA ALA A 345 12.00 -3.66 -0.48
C ALA A 345 12.05 -2.13 -0.65
N ALA A 346 13.24 -1.61 -0.93
CA ALA A 346 13.40 -0.18 -1.19
C ALA A 346 12.57 0.25 -2.41
N GLY A 347 11.72 1.26 -2.23
CA GLY A 347 10.82 1.77 -3.26
C GLY A 347 9.48 1.04 -3.36
N GLN A 348 9.36 -0.13 -2.73
CA GLN A 348 8.09 -0.79 -2.46
C GLN A 348 7.46 -0.20 -1.20
N MET A 349 6.16 -0.33 -1.05
CA MET A 349 5.42 0.10 0.14
C MET A 349 4.25 -0.84 0.37
N ASP A 350 3.72 -0.88 1.60
CA ASP A 350 2.55 -1.68 1.89
C ASP A 350 1.65 -0.95 2.90
N VAL A 351 0.42 -0.64 2.47
CA VAL A 351 -0.48 0.29 3.16
C VAL A 351 0.14 1.69 3.35
N PRO A 352 0.39 2.46 2.26
CA PRO A 352 0.80 3.87 2.37
C PRO A 352 -0.33 4.68 3.00
N HIS A 353 -0.28 4.85 4.32
CA HIS A 353 -1.46 5.21 5.10
C HIS A 353 -1.68 6.73 5.23
N THR A 354 -0.61 7.51 5.11
CA THR A 354 -0.60 8.94 5.44
C THR A 354 0.53 9.66 4.70
N LEU A 355 0.35 10.96 4.47
CA LEU A 355 1.24 11.81 3.68
C LEU A 355 1.55 13.11 4.44
N ALA A 356 2.79 13.57 4.39
CA ALA A 356 3.20 14.92 4.79
C ALA A 356 4.29 15.45 3.85
N MET A 357 4.51 16.76 3.88
CA MET A 357 5.55 17.41 3.08
C MET A 357 6.39 18.33 3.96
N ASP A 358 7.71 18.26 3.82
CA ASP A 358 8.61 19.14 4.55
C ASP A 358 8.83 20.48 3.82
N SER A 359 9.53 21.41 4.46
CA SER A 359 9.85 22.73 3.91
C SER A 359 10.68 22.71 2.62
N LYS A 360 11.29 21.57 2.29
CA LYS A 360 12.09 21.34 1.07
C LYS A 360 11.28 20.67 -0.04
N GLY A 361 10.00 20.40 0.20
CA GLY A 361 9.12 19.74 -0.74
C GLY A 361 9.33 18.23 -0.85
N ARG A 362 10.04 17.58 0.10
CA ARG A 362 10.14 16.12 0.15
C ARG A 362 8.82 15.54 0.66
N LEU A 363 8.35 14.47 0.04
CA LEU A 363 7.13 13.78 0.43
C LEU A 363 7.44 12.66 1.43
N PHE A 364 6.84 12.73 2.60
CA PHE A 364 6.92 11.73 3.65
C PHE A 364 5.68 10.84 3.56
N VAL A 365 5.89 9.54 3.40
CA VAL A 365 4.85 8.53 3.26
C VAL A 365 4.92 7.61 4.46
N GLY A 366 3.83 7.49 5.22
CA GLY A 366 3.72 6.49 6.26
C GLY A 366 3.44 5.13 5.66
N ASP A 367 4.48 4.31 5.46
CA ASP A 367 4.38 2.92 5.03
C ASP A 367 4.01 2.05 6.26
N ARG A 368 2.71 1.99 6.53
CA ARG A 368 2.16 1.53 7.80
C ARG A 368 2.46 0.06 8.02
N TRP A 369 2.29 -0.79 7.01
CA TRP A 369 2.50 -2.23 7.19
C TRP A 369 3.97 -2.53 7.48
N ASN A 370 4.89 -1.86 6.79
CA ASN A 370 6.33 -2.01 6.97
C ASN A 370 6.91 -1.22 8.17
N ASN A 371 6.06 -0.54 8.96
CA ASN A 371 6.44 0.21 10.16
C ASN A 371 7.55 1.25 9.91
N ARG A 372 7.46 2.01 8.82
CA ARG A 372 8.46 3.03 8.46
C ARG A 372 7.86 4.24 7.80
N VAL A 373 8.57 5.36 7.85
CA VAL A 373 8.29 6.57 7.08
C VAL A 373 9.26 6.62 5.90
N ASP A 374 8.74 6.44 4.69
CA ASP A 374 9.52 6.55 3.45
C ASP A 374 9.52 7.99 2.95
N ILE A 375 10.69 8.48 2.55
CA ILE A 375 10.91 9.88 2.14
C ILE A 375 11.24 9.90 0.67
N TYR A 376 10.43 10.58 -0.12
CA TYR A 376 10.57 10.69 -1.58
C TYR A 376 10.85 12.13 -2.01
N ASP A 377 11.47 12.30 -3.17
CA ASP A 377 11.26 13.51 -3.94
C ASP A 377 9.88 13.50 -4.62
N GLN A 378 9.46 14.64 -5.16
CA GLN A 378 8.14 14.74 -5.79
C GLN A 378 8.01 14.01 -7.13
N ASN A 379 9.09 13.37 -7.62
CA ASN A 379 9.10 12.55 -8.83
C ASN A 379 9.09 11.05 -8.50
N GLY A 380 8.98 10.68 -7.23
CA GLY A 380 8.88 9.29 -6.78
C GLY A 380 10.23 8.61 -6.55
N LYS A 381 11.35 9.34 -6.54
CA LYS A 381 12.64 8.78 -6.15
C LYS A 381 12.70 8.68 -4.64
N LEU A 382 12.89 7.46 -4.12
CA LEU A 382 13.17 7.23 -2.70
C LEU A 382 14.49 7.92 -2.32
N LEU A 383 14.45 8.75 -1.29
CA LEU A 383 15.58 9.49 -0.74
C LEU A 383 16.08 8.84 0.55
N ASP A 384 15.17 8.39 1.42
CA ASP A 384 15.50 7.80 2.72
C ASP A 384 14.30 7.01 3.28
N ALA A 385 14.51 6.20 4.32
CA ALA A 385 13.47 5.44 5.01
C ALA A 385 13.75 5.35 6.51
N TRP A 386 12.78 5.75 7.35
CA TRP A 386 12.95 5.92 8.80
C TRP A 386 12.02 5.02 9.60
N SER A 387 12.60 4.16 10.45
CA SER A 387 11.86 3.23 11.33
C SER A 387 11.72 3.73 12.78
N GLN A 388 12.43 4.81 13.15
CA GLN A 388 12.48 5.32 14.51
C GLN A 388 11.19 6.01 14.98
N PHE A 389 10.22 6.20 14.08
CA PHE A 389 8.92 6.80 14.37
C PHE A 389 7.80 5.77 14.59
N SER A 390 8.15 4.48 14.77
CA SER A 390 7.22 3.36 14.95
C SER A 390 6.34 3.10 13.72
N ARG A 391 5.15 2.52 13.91
CA ARG A 391 4.15 2.24 12.88
C ARG A 391 3.33 3.49 12.53
N PRO A 392 3.57 4.15 11.38
CA PRO A 392 2.92 5.41 11.07
C PRO A 392 1.46 5.18 10.66
N SER A 393 0.55 5.66 11.50
CA SER A 393 -0.88 5.78 11.20
C SER A 393 -1.18 7.18 10.68
N GLY A 394 -0.60 8.21 11.29
CA GLY A 394 -0.70 9.60 10.86
C GLY A 394 0.68 10.27 10.83
N VAL A 395 0.94 11.09 9.82
CA VAL A 395 2.17 11.90 9.72
C VAL A 395 1.76 13.35 9.44
N TYR A 396 2.32 14.28 10.21
CA TYR A 396 2.21 15.72 9.97
C TYR A 396 3.59 16.36 10.11
N ILE A 397 3.88 17.36 9.27
CA ILE A 397 5.10 18.17 9.37
C ILE A 397 4.67 19.63 9.44
N ASP A 398 5.08 20.32 10.51
CA ASP A 398 4.78 21.75 10.63
C ASP A 398 5.77 22.61 9.84
N ARG A 399 5.49 23.91 9.77
CA ARG A 399 6.30 24.89 9.03
C ARG A 399 7.77 25.01 9.50
N ASN A 400 8.12 24.45 10.65
CA ASN A 400 9.46 24.45 11.21
C ASN A 400 10.16 23.09 11.03
N ASP A 401 9.62 22.21 10.19
CA ASP A 401 10.09 20.83 9.99
C ASP A 401 10.07 19.99 11.27
N VAL A 402 9.14 20.27 12.19
CA VAL A 402 8.82 19.35 13.28
C VAL A 402 7.91 18.26 12.74
N LEU A 403 8.34 17.02 12.88
CA LEU A 403 7.66 15.82 12.42
C LEU A 403 6.87 15.20 13.56
N TYR A 404 5.58 14.95 13.32
CA TYR A 404 4.66 14.30 14.24
C TYR A 404 4.18 13.00 13.59
N VAL A 405 4.42 11.87 14.25
CA VAL A 405 4.01 10.55 13.74
C VAL A 405 3.19 9.84 14.80
N SER A 406 1.93 9.53 14.51
CA SER A 406 1.07 8.77 15.38
C SER A 406 1.10 7.29 15.04
N ASP A 407 1.00 6.46 16.08
CA ASP A 407 0.91 5.01 16.00
C ASP A 407 -0.32 4.56 16.79
N SER A 408 -1.35 4.12 16.07
CA SER A 408 -2.60 3.64 16.65
C SER A 408 -2.71 2.12 16.70
N GLU A 409 -1.72 1.37 16.23
CA GLU A 409 -1.91 -0.04 15.90
C GLU A 409 -0.78 -1.01 16.25
N SER A 410 0.40 -0.53 16.63
CA SER A 410 1.47 -1.42 17.11
C SER A 410 0.95 -2.33 18.22
N ARG A 411 1.13 -3.64 18.06
CA ARG A 411 0.68 -4.65 19.01
C ARG A 411 1.63 -5.84 19.06
N THR A 412 1.55 -6.60 20.15
CA THR A 412 2.38 -7.81 20.34
C THR A 412 1.87 -9.04 19.56
N PRO A 413 0.55 -9.31 19.42
CA PRO A 413 0.08 -10.49 18.67
C PRO A 413 0.55 -10.49 17.21
N GLU A 414 0.82 -11.68 16.66
CA GLU A 414 1.19 -11.85 15.24
C GLU A 414 0.04 -11.42 14.30
N GLY A 415 0.40 -11.04 13.07
CA GLY A 415 -0.51 -10.54 12.04
C GLY A 415 -0.48 -9.01 11.89
N TYR A 416 -1.58 -8.41 11.41
CA TYR A 416 -1.66 -6.97 11.17
C TYR A 416 -1.25 -6.13 12.37
N GLY A 417 -0.32 -5.19 12.25
CA GLY A 417 0.12 -4.39 13.41
C GLY A 417 1.07 -5.11 14.38
N HIS A 418 1.51 -6.34 14.07
CA HIS A 418 2.56 -6.99 14.85
C HIS A 418 3.84 -6.14 14.85
N HIS A 419 4.16 -5.56 16.00
CA HIS A 419 5.29 -4.66 16.17
C HIS A 419 5.78 -4.71 17.63
N PRO A 420 6.34 -5.86 18.06
CA PRO A 420 6.71 -6.08 19.46
C PRO A 420 7.79 -5.09 19.92
N GLY A 421 7.68 -4.64 21.17
CA GLY A 421 8.61 -3.69 21.78
C GLY A 421 8.29 -2.22 21.49
N TRP A 422 7.33 -1.91 20.61
CA TRP A 422 6.89 -0.55 20.34
C TRP A 422 5.63 -0.17 21.12
N LYS A 423 5.62 1.03 21.71
CA LYS A 423 4.44 1.59 22.39
C LYS A 423 3.63 2.45 21.42
N ARG A 424 2.30 2.28 21.40
CA ARG A 424 1.37 3.19 20.70
C ARG A 424 1.43 4.60 21.28
N GLY A 425 1.15 5.59 20.44
CA GLY A 425 1.22 7.00 20.81
C GLY A 425 1.73 7.90 19.70
N VAL A 426 2.04 9.15 20.02
CA VAL A 426 2.55 10.15 19.08
C VAL A 426 4.02 10.42 19.35
N ARG A 427 4.87 10.30 18.33
CA ARG A 427 6.28 10.68 18.37
C ARG A 427 6.46 12.03 17.71
N VAL A 428 7.16 12.93 18.39
CA VAL A 428 7.51 14.26 17.89
C VAL A 428 9.01 14.31 17.67
N GLY A 429 9.45 14.76 16.50
CA GLY A 429 10.85 14.78 16.11
C GLY A 429 11.14 15.78 15.01
N SER A 430 12.26 15.59 14.32
CA SER A 430 12.71 16.47 13.25
C SER A 430 12.58 15.79 11.88
N ALA A 431 11.88 16.44 10.94
CA ALA A 431 11.84 16.02 9.53
C ALA A 431 13.18 16.24 8.81
N VAL A 432 14.12 16.96 9.42
CA VAL A 432 15.47 17.19 8.86
C VAL A 432 16.44 16.08 9.27
N THR A 433 16.42 15.69 10.54
CA THR A 433 17.43 14.78 11.12
C THR A 433 16.91 13.38 11.45
N GLY A 434 15.59 13.20 11.44
CA GLY A 434 14.94 11.96 11.87
C GLY A 434 15.02 11.71 13.39
N LYS A 435 15.53 12.65 14.19
CA LYS A 435 15.65 12.49 15.63
C LYS A 435 14.28 12.62 16.32
N VAL A 436 13.90 11.62 17.11
CA VAL A 436 12.76 11.69 18.04
C VAL A 436 13.14 12.52 19.27
N THR A 437 12.25 13.40 19.70
CA THR A 437 12.47 14.37 20.78
C THR A 437 11.41 14.31 21.88
N ALA A 438 10.20 13.86 21.56
CA ALA A 438 9.15 13.62 22.54
C ALA A 438 8.29 12.42 22.15
N PHE A 439 7.67 11.80 23.15
CA PHE A 439 6.72 10.72 22.98
C PHE A 439 5.50 10.95 23.87
N ILE A 440 4.32 10.99 23.25
CA ILE A 440 3.03 11.10 23.92
C ILE A 440 2.39 9.70 23.90
N PRO A 441 2.32 8.99 25.02
CA PRO A 441 1.82 7.61 25.02
C PRO A 441 0.32 7.54 24.74
N ASP A 442 -0.12 6.45 24.11
CA ASP A 442 -1.54 6.08 24.08
C ASP A 442 -2.04 5.84 25.52
N THR A 443 -3.15 6.48 25.86
CA THR A 443 -3.75 6.44 27.20
C THR A 443 -4.82 5.36 27.34
N TYR A 444 -5.10 4.60 26.28
CA TYR A 444 -6.01 3.47 26.35
C TYR A 444 -5.50 2.42 27.36
N ALA A 445 -6.41 1.75 28.07
CA ALA A 445 -6.02 0.87 29.18
C ALA A 445 -5.28 -0.40 28.73
N THR A 446 -5.60 -0.91 27.53
CA THR A 446 -5.01 -2.14 26.99
C THR A 446 -4.71 -2.00 25.48
N PRO A 447 -3.79 -1.09 25.09
CA PRO A 447 -3.54 -0.78 23.68
C PRO A 447 -3.10 -2.02 22.90
N ASP A 448 -2.22 -2.84 23.48
CA ASP A 448 -1.70 -4.06 22.83
C ASP A 448 -2.75 -5.15 22.56
N LYS A 449 -3.95 -5.04 23.16
CA LYS A 449 -5.04 -6.03 23.04
C LYS A 449 -6.18 -5.56 22.13
N THR A 450 -6.17 -4.32 21.67
CA THR A 450 -7.19 -3.78 20.76
C THR A 450 -6.62 -3.62 19.35
N ALA A 451 -7.48 -3.75 18.33
CA ALA A 451 -7.07 -3.58 16.93
C ALA A 451 -6.50 -2.17 16.70
N THR A 452 -7.22 -1.14 17.15
CA THR A 452 -6.81 0.27 17.05
C THR A 452 -7.11 1.01 18.37
N SER A 453 -6.23 1.93 18.74
CA SER A 453 -6.42 2.90 19.82
C SER A 453 -5.47 4.07 19.67
N GLY A 454 -5.88 5.25 20.13
CA GLY A 454 -5.05 6.45 20.06
C GLY A 454 -5.20 7.15 18.71
N ALA A 455 -4.31 8.11 18.43
CA ALA A 455 -4.41 8.93 17.23
C ALA A 455 -4.06 8.13 15.97
N GLU A 456 -5.01 7.97 15.06
CA GLU A 456 -4.80 7.37 13.74
C GLU A 456 -4.47 8.44 12.71
N GLY A 457 -5.23 9.53 12.66
CA GLY A 457 -4.83 10.74 11.92
C GLY A 457 -4.38 11.85 12.85
N ILE A 458 -3.56 12.75 12.33
CA ILE A 458 -2.90 13.79 13.12
C ILE A 458 -2.82 15.10 12.34
N TRP A 459 -3.05 16.20 13.05
CA TRP A 459 -2.85 17.57 12.55
C TRP A 459 -2.26 18.43 13.66
N VAL A 460 -1.47 19.44 13.32
CA VAL A 460 -0.92 20.39 14.30
C VAL A 460 -1.25 21.80 13.87
N ASP A 461 -1.85 22.59 14.75
CA ASP A 461 -2.15 23.99 14.46
C ASP A 461 -0.91 24.89 14.59
N PRO A 462 -0.95 26.14 14.11
CA PRO A 462 0.19 27.07 14.21
C PRO A 462 0.65 27.41 15.64
N HIS A 463 -0.13 27.04 16.66
CA HIS A 463 0.21 27.20 18.08
C HIS A 463 0.84 25.94 18.69
N GLY A 464 1.04 24.88 17.91
CA GLY A 464 1.62 23.62 18.35
C GLY A 464 0.64 22.72 19.10
N VAL A 465 -0.67 22.96 18.98
CA VAL A 465 -1.68 22.03 19.50
C VAL A 465 -1.83 20.89 18.52
N ILE A 466 -1.63 19.67 19.00
CA ILE A 466 -1.77 18.46 18.19
C ILE A 466 -3.21 17.96 18.33
N TYR A 467 -3.88 17.70 17.22
CA TYR A 467 -5.20 17.08 17.14
C TYR A 467 -5.05 15.66 16.61
N GLY A 468 -5.65 14.69 17.32
CA GLY A 468 -5.62 13.29 16.94
C GLY A 468 -7.02 12.73 16.77
N GLY A 469 -7.34 12.22 15.58
CA GLY A 469 -8.56 11.46 15.32
C GLY A 469 -8.38 10.02 15.80
N GLN A 470 -9.32 9.50 16.60
CA GLN A 470 -9.26 8.16 17.16
C GLN A 470 -10.37 7.27 16.57
N VAL A 471 -9.99 6.23 15.83
CA VAL A 471 -10.91 5.28 15.22
C VAL A 471 -11.57 4.39 16.26
N GLY A 472 -10.78 3.75 17.14
CA GLY A 472 -11.31 2.85 18.17
C GLY A 472 -12.18 3.55 19.21
N GLN A 473 -11.69 4.67 19.75
CA GLN A 473 -12.39 5.45 20.77
C GLN A 473 -13.52 6.35 20.21
N ARG A 474 -13.56 6.54 18.89
CA ARG A 474 -14.53 7.44 18.22
C ARG A 474 -14.54 8.84 18.82
N ALA A 475 -13.36 9.45 18.83
CA ALA A 475 -13.16 10.75 19.46
C ALA A 475 -12.09 11.55 18.71
N VAL A 476 -12.08 12.86 18.94
CA VAL A 476 -10.92 13.70 18.67
C VAL A 476 -10.33 14.10 20.01
N VAL A 477 -9.02 13.96 20.12
CA VAL A 477 -8.24 14.37 21.28
C VAL A 477 -7.31 15.51 20.88
N ARG A 478 -7.01 16.40 21.83
CA ARG A 478 -5.99 17.43 21.62
C ARG A 478 -4.87 17.32 22.64
N TYR A 479 -3.65 17.55 22.21
CA TYR A 479 -2.46 17.55 23.05
C TYR A 479 -1.84 18.94 23.05
N ARG A 480 -1.69 19.53 24.24
CA ARG A 480 -1.15 20.88 24.43
C ARG A 480 0.14 20.78 25.22
N LEU A 481 1.11 21.64 24.93
CA LEU A 481 2.29 21.77 25.79
C LEU A 481 1.84 22.10 27.22
N ALA A 482 2.41 21.40 28.20
CA ALA A 482 2.19 21.70 29.61
C ALA A 482 2.66 23.13 29.90
N ALA A 483 1.82 23.93 30.55
CA ALA A 483 2.24 25.23 31.07
C ALA A 483 3.35 25.00 32.11
N HIS A 484 4.48 25.69 31.96
CA HIS A 484 5.58 25.66 32.91
C HIS A 484 5.27 26.44 34.19
#